data_AF-A0A1X6Y793-F1
#
_entry.id   AF-A0A1X6Y793-F1
#
_cell.length_a   1.000
_cell.length_b   1.000
_cell.length_c   1.000
_cell.angle_alpha   90.00
_cell.angle_beta   90.00
_cell.angle_gamma   90.00
#
_symmetry.space_group_name_H-M   'P 1'
#
loop_
_entity.id
_entity.type
_entity.pdbx_description
1 polymer ?
#
loop_
_entity_poly.entity_id
_entity_poly.type
_entity_poly.pdbx_seq_one_letter_code
_entity_poly.pdbx_strand_id
1 'polypeptide(L)' 'MRRGILPKAPNYTNAALIMGLVNLLWIFIVLWGTLGFAAVCAAGYGLNLLISRLARRARYSGRRNHP' A
#
# COMPACT_ATOMS: atom_id res chain seq x y z
N MET A 1 -31.19 7.17 23.29
CA MET A 1 -30.37 7.93 22.31
C MET A 1 -30.28 7.12 21.03
N ARG A 2 -30.90 7.58 19.93
CA ARG A 2 -30.85 6.89 18.63
C ARG A 2 -29.44 7.02 18.07
N ARG A 3 -28.73 5.89 17.88
CA ARG A 3 -27.48 5.87 17.09
C ARG A 3 -27.86 6.11 15.64
N GLY A 4 -27.75 7.36 15.21
CA GLY A 4 -27.85 7.71 13.79
C GLY A 4 -26.81 6.90 13.01
N ILE A 5 -27.29 6.20 12.00
CA ILE A 5 -26.50 5.61 10.92
C ILE A 5 -25.61 6.71 10.32
N LEU A 6 -24.39 6.86 10.83
CA LEU A 6 -23.39 7.75 10.25
C LEU A 6 -23.12 7.24 8.82
N PRO A 7 -23.31 8.06 7.78
CA PRO A 7 -22.95 7.67 6.42
C PRO A 7 -21.48 7.25 6.42
N LYS A 8 -21.21 6.07 5.87
CA LYS A 8 -19.88 5.46 5.79
C LYS A 8 -18.90 6.54 5.32
N ALA A 9 -17.89 6.85 6.15
CA ALA A 9 -16.86 7.82 5.81
C ALA A 9 -16.32 7.47 4.40
N PRO A 10 -16.21 8.44 3.48
CA PRO A 10 -15.77 8.14 2.12
C PRO A 10 -14.40 7.47 2.18
N ASN A 11 -14.27 6.32 1.52
CA ASN A 11 -13.05 5.55 1.55
C ASN A 11 -11.96 6.24 0.71
N TYR A 12 -11.25 7.19 1.31
CA TYR A 12 -10.12 7.88 0.69
C TYR A 12 -8.85 7.03 0.60
N THR A 13 -8.90 5.79 1.09
CA THR A 13 -7.81 4.82 1.01
C THR A 13 -7.32 4.61 -0.42
N ASN A 14 -8.23 4.56 -1.40
CA ASN A 14 -7.84 4.43 -2.81
C ASN A 14 -7.06 5.65 -3.31
N ALA A 15 -7.53 6.86 -3.00
CA ALA A 15 -6.83 8.08 -3.40
C ALA A 15 -5.43 8.15 -2.76
N ALA A 16 -5.31 7.82 -1.48
CA ALA A 16 -4.03 7.78 -0.79
C ALA A 16 -3.08 6.70 -1.35
N LEU A 17 -3.60 5.52 -1.69
CA LEU A 17 -2.83 4.44 -2.31
C LEU A 17 -2.33 4.82 -3.69
N ILE A 18 -3.19 5.43 -4.52
CA ILE A 18 -2.81 5.90 -5.87
C ILE A 18 -1.74 6.99 -5.77
N MET A 19 -1.92 7.97 -4.88
CA MET A 19 -0.94 9.04 -4.69
C MET A 19 0.41 8.51 -4.21
N GLY A 20 0.42 7.51 -3.32
CA GLY A 20 1.63 6.81 -2.91
C GLY A 20 2.29 6.01 -4.04
N LEU A 21 1.49 5.31 -4.85
CA LEU A 21 1.98 4.54 -5.99
C LEU A 21 2.64 5.42 -7.05
N VAL A 22 2.02 6.56 -7.38
CA VAL A 22 2.58 7.53 -8.33
C VAL A 22 3.92 8.07 -7.82
N ASN A 23 4.02 8.41 -6.53
CA ASN A 23 5.26 8.92 -5.94
C ASN A 23 6.38 7.85 -5.97
N LEU A 24 6.04 6.60 -5.67
CA LEU A 24 6.97 5.48 -5.72
C LEU A 24 7.46 5.20 -7.15
N LEU A 25 6.56 5.30 -8.14
CA LEU A 25 6.89 5.12 -9.55
C LEU A 25 7.82 6.24 -10.04
N TRP A 26 7.61 7.49 -9.60
CA TRP A 26 8.51 8.60 -9.89
C TRP A 26 9.91 8.37 -9.30
N ILE A 27 9.99 7.88 -8.06
CA ILE A 27 11.27 7.48 -7.44
C ILE A 27 11.94 6.40 -8.27
N PHE A 28 11.22 5.40 -8.78
CA PHE A 28 11.82 4.35 -9.62
C PHE A 28 12.40 4.92 -10.93
N ILE A 29 11.71 5.88 -11.56
CA ILE A 29 12.21 6.56 -12.77
C ILE A 29 13.47 7.37 -12.46
N VAL A 30 13.49 8.12 -11.36
CA VAL A 30 14.68 8.88 -10.93
C VAL A 30 15.84 7.93 -10.63
N LEU A 31 15.58 6.88 -9.86
CA LEU A 31 16.59 5.89 -9.47
C LEU A 31 17.17 5.19 -10.70
N TRP A 32 16.32 4.88 -11.70
CA TRP A 32 16.74 4.34 -12.98
C TRP A 32 17.63 5.32 -13.76
N GLY A 33 17.25 6.60 -13.81
CA GLY A 33 18.02 7.65 -14.47
C GLY A 33 19.38 7.94 -13.81
N THR A 34 19.50 7.76 -12.49
CA THR A 34 20.76 8.03 -11.76
C THR A 34 21.66 6.81 -11.58
N LEU A 35 21.09 5.62 -11.39
CA LEU A 35 21.80 4.40 -10.97
C LEU A 35 21.63 3.23 -11.95
N GLY A 36 20.82 3.37 -13.00
CA GLY A 36 20.58 2.34 -14.01
C GLY A 36 19.61 1.23 -13.58
N PHE A 37 19.62 0.11 -14.31
CA PHE A 37 18.62 -0.97 -14.20
C PHE A 37 18.65 -1.72 -12.86
N ALA A 38 19.82 -1.82 -12.22
CA ALA A 38 19.99 -2.51 -10.93
C ALA A 38 19.12 -1.87 -9.82
N ALA A 39 18.95 -0.56 -9.87
CA ALA A 39 18.16 0.19 -8.91
C ALA A 39 16.66 -0.13 -9.03
N VAL A 40 16.16 -0.31 -10.27
CA VAL A 40 14.76 -0.71 -10.53
C VAL A 40 14.47 -2.09 -9.96
N CYS A 41 15.40 -3.04 -10.14
CA CYS A 41 15.27 -4.38 -9.56
C CYS A 41 15.20 -4.33 -8.02
N ALA A 42 16.07 -3.54 -7.37
CA ALA A 42 16.05 -3.38 -5.92
C ALA A 42 14.73 -2.75 -5.43
N ALA A 43 14.21 -1.77 -6.16
CA ALA A 43 12.99 -1.07 -5.81
C ALA A 43 11.74 -1.95 -6.00
N GLY A 44 11.69 -2.74 -7.08
CA GLY A 44 10.66 -3.77 -7.27
C GLY A 44 10.66 -4.84 -6.18
N TYR A 45 11.85 -5.28 -5.73
CA TYR A 45 11.98 -6.19 -4.60
C TYR A 45 11.48 -5.56 -3.29
N GLY A 46 11.81 -4.30 -3.04
CA GLY A 46 11.30 -3.53 -1.90
C GLY A 46 9.77 -3.43 -1.89
N LEU A 47 9.16 -3.16 -3.04
CA LEU A 47 7.70 -3.13 -3.19
C LEU A 47 7.08 -4.50 -2.89
N ASN A 48 7.64 -5.58 -3.44
CA ASN A 48 7.18 -6.94 -3.16
C ASN A 48 7.25 -7.29 -1.66
N LEU A 49 8.31 -6.83 -0.98
CA LEU A 49 8.48 -7.00 0.46
C LEU A 49 7.44 -6.21 1.26
N LEU A 50 7.12 -4.98 0.82
CA LEU A 50 6.13 -4.11 1.44
C LEU A 50 4.72 -4.71 1.33
N ILE A 51 4.34 -5.17 0.13
CA ILE A 51 3.07 -5.87 -0.11
C ILE A 51 2.99 -7.12 0.75
N SER A 52 4.06 -7.91 0.82
CA SER A 52 4.12 -9.10 1.68
C SER A 52 4.01 -8.76 3.17
N ARG A 53 4.54 -7.61 3.63
CA ARG A 53 4.35 -7.12 5.00
C ARG A 53 2.92 -6.68 5.27
N LEU A 54 2.30 -5.95 4.35
CA LEU A 54 0.89 -5.55 4.44
C LEU A 54 -0.04 -6.77 4.42
N ALA A 55 0.22 -7.74 3.55
CA ALA A 55 -0.54 -8.99 3.48
C ALA A 55 -0.44 -9.79 4.79
N ARG A 56 0.75 -9.86 5.41
CA ARG A 56 0.92 -10.46 6.75
C ARG A 56 0.11 -9.72 7.80
N ARG A 57 0.10 -8.38 7.79
CA ARG A 57 -0.65 -7.57 8.74
C ARG A 57 -2.17 -7.72 8.55
N ALA A 58 -2.63 -7.86 7.31
CA ALA A 58 -4.03 -8.13 6.98
C ALA A 58 -4.49 -9.52 7.41
N ARG A 59 -3.62 -10.54 7.32
CA ARG A 59 -3.96 -11.92 7.76
C ARG A 59 -4.21 -12.03 9.26
N TYR A 60 -3.59 -11.20 10.09
CA TYR A 60 -3.87 -11.19 11.54
C TYR A 60 -5.29 -10.74 11.90
N SER A 61 -5.93 -9.95 11.04
CA SER A 61 -7.32 -9.49 11.23
C SER A 61 -8.36 -10.57 10.91
N GLY A 62 -7.99 -11.62 10.17
CA GLY A 62 -8.88 -12.72 9.80
C GLY A 62 -9.02 -13.82 10.86
N ARG A 63 -8.16 -13.85 11.89
CA ARG A 63 -8.12 -14.91 12.92
C ARG A 63 -8.86 -14.56 14.23
N ARG A 64 -9.81 -13.62 14.18
CA ARG A 64 -10.71 -13.30 15.30
C ARG A 64 -12.19 -13.63 15.03
N ASN A 65 -12.52 -14.20 13.86
CA ASN A 65 -13.89 -14.50 13.44
C ASN A 65 -14.17 -16.02 13.32
N HIS A 66 -13.61 -16.84 14.20
CA HIS A 66 -14.05 -18.23 14.35
C HIS A 66 -14.74 -18.40 15.72
N PRO A 67 -16.03 -18.79 15.76
CA PRO A 67 -16.73 -19.17 16.99
C PRO A 67 -16.21 -20.49 17.56
#